data_AF-A0A810Q310-F1
#
_entry.id   AF-A0A810Q310-F1
#
_cell.length_a   1.000
_cell.length_b   1.000
_cell.length_c   1.000
_cell.angle_alpha   90.00
_cell.angle_beta   90.00
_cell.angle_gamma   90.00
#
_symmetry.space_group_name_H-M   'P 1'
#
loop_
_entity.id
_entity.type
_entity.pdbx_description
1 polymer ?
#
loop_
_entity_poly.entity_id
_entity_poly.type
_entity_poly.pdbx_seq_one_letter_code
_entity_poly.pdbx_strand_id
1 'polypeptide(L)'
;MRGVQWMQWFAEEGVADEAARTGDTAPDAGEQENFAALIRGRYKADFDARVQKILDGRLRGLRQENARLRQEREQRQEQARQAIEAMAAQEEQVRQVYPEFRWQREMENPAFGRLVCAGVEPMAAYEVVHREDILRRAMAYSAKRTARQAARSIASVGRRPAENGGRCVGVTGSDPRGLTSRELADIRRRVMEGEKISF
;
A
#
# COMPACT_ATOMS: atom_id res chain seq x y z
N MET A 1 -23.14 -14.75 -10.09
CA MET A 1 -23.15 -13.57 -9.20
C MET A 1 -22.79 -14.04 -7.80
N ARG A 2 -21.51 -13.92 -7.40
CA ARG A 2 -21.04 -14.31 -6.06
C ARG A 2 -21.09 -13.06 -5.17
N GLY A 3 -21.99 -13.09 -4.20
CA GLY A 3 -22.32 -11.94 -3.35
C GLY A 3 -21.24 -11.67 -2.30
N VAL A 4 -20.77 -10.41 -2.29
CA VAL A 4 -20.64 -9.51 -1.12
C VAL A 4 -20.36 -10.16 0.26
N GLN A 5 -19.45 -11.12 0.34
CA GLN A 5 -19.09 -11.81 1.60
C GLN A 5 -18.18 -10.96 2.53
N TRP A 6 -17.72 -9.81 2.07
CA TRP A 6 -16.83 -8.92 2.83
C TRP A 6 -17.52 -8.10 3.93
N MET A 7 -18.86 -8.03 3.97
CA MET A 7 -19.58 -7.27 5.01
C MET A 7 -19.67 -8.03 6.34
N GLN A 8 -19.37 -9.33 6.35
CA GLN A 8 -19.49 -10.21 7.51
C GLN A 8 -18.33 -10.06 8.51
N TRP A 9 -17.23 -9.41 8.14
CA TRP A 9 -16.01 -9.31 8.96
C TRP A 9 -16.06 -8.26 10.09
N PHE A 10 -17.22 -7.65 10.34
CA PHE A 10 -17.37 -6.54 11.31
C PHE A 10 -18.25 -6.86 12.51
N ALA A 11 -18.52 -8.13 12.79
CA ALA A 11 -19.34 -8.52 13.93
C ALA A 11 -18.79 -9.78 14.60
N GLU A 12 -18.69 -9.71 15.93
CA GLU A 12 -18.61 -10.81 16.88
C GLU A 12 -17.24 -11.46 17.11
N GLU A 13 -16.61 -11.08 18.22
CA GLU A 13 -16.27 -12.06 19.26
C GLU A 13 -16.54 -11.39 20.62
N GLY A 14 -17.53 -11.88 21.36
CA GLY A 14 -17.86 -11.27 22.65
C GLY A 14 -19.10 -11.81 23.33
N VAL A 15 -19.21 -13.13 23.51
CA VAL A 15 -20.00 -13.76 24.57
C VAL A 15 -19.62 -15.25 24.57
N ALA A 16 -19.63 -16.01 25.65
CA ALA A 16 -20.00 -15.86 27.04
C ALA A 16 -19.37 -17.07 27.72
N ASP A 17 -18.93 -16.97 28.97
CA ASP A 17 -19.13 -18.04 29.95
C ASP A 17 -18.50 -17.64 31.28
N GLU A 18 -19.30 -17.02 32.16
CA GLU A 18 -19.12 -17.16 33.61
C GLU A 18 -20.34 -16.60 34.35
N ALA A 19 -21.48 -17.27 34.22
CA ALA A 19 -22.69 -16.93 35.00
C ALA A 19 -23.39 -18.19 35.55
N ALA A 20 -22.66 -19.28 35.78
CA ALA A 20 -23.23 -20.56 36.23
C ALA A 20 -22.63 -21.13 37.53
N ARG A 21 -22.02 -20.30 38.40
CA ARG A 21 -21.55 -20.76 39.72
C ARG A 21 -21.70 -19.69 40.78
N THR A 22 -22.83 -19.73 41.48
CA THR A 22 -22.98 -19.39 42.92
C THR A 22 -24.45 -19.53 43.31
N GLY A 23 -24.94 -20.76 43.30
CA GLY A 23 -26.16 -21.12 44.00
C GLY A 23 -25.80 -22.10 45.09
N ASP A 24 -25.46 -21.62 46.29
CA ASP A 24 -25.98 -22.22 47.52
C ASP A 24 -25.66 -21.43 48.78
N THR A 25 -26.59 -21.51 49.73
CA THR A 25 -26.63 -20.97 51.11
C THR A 25 -27.18 -19.55 51.32
N ALA A 26 -28.50 -19.47 51.53
CA ALA A 26 -29.17 -18.38 52.26
C ALA A 26 -29.64 -18.93 53.64
N PRO A 27 -29.34 -18.25 54.76
CA PRO A 27 -29.78 -18.71 56.08
C PRO A 27 -31.25 -18.36 56.32
N ASP A 28 -31.90 -19.25 57.06
CA ASP A 28 -33.28 -19.18 57.54
C ASP A 28 -33.52 -17.92 58.39
N ALA A 29 -34.52 -17.14 58.02
CA ALA A 29 -34.91 -15.89 58.68
C ALA A 29 -36.40 -15.97 59.00
N GLY A 30 -36.68 -16.06 60.31
CA GLY A 30 -38.02 -16.17 60.86
C GLY A 30 -38.98 -15.07 60.40
N GLU A 31 -40.26 -15.45 60.33
CA GLU A 31 -41.42 -14.59 60.08
C GLU A 31 -41.18 -13.44 59.09
N GLN A 32 -40.61 -13.76 57.93
CA GLN A 32 -40.66 -12.86 56.79
C GLN A 32 -42.11 -12.84 56.29
N GLU A 33 -42.79 -11.70 56.40
CA GLU A 33 -44.00 -11.42 55.62
C GLU A 33 -43.76 -11.97 54.20
N ASN A 34 -44.60 -12.93 53.78
CA ASN A 34 -44.46 -13.64 52.51
C ASN A 34 -44.07 -12.61 51.43
N PHE A 35 -42.87 -12.68 50.85
CA PHE A 35 -42.31 -11.63 49.96
C PHE A 35 -43.33 -11.12 48.92
N ALA A 36 -44.18 -12.03 48.44
CA ALA A 36 -45.27 -11.73 47.51
C ALA A 36 -46.38 -10.81 48.07
N ALA A 37 -46.59 -10.75 49.38
CA ALA A 37 -47.50 -9.84 50.08
C ALA A 37 -46.90 -8.43 50.22
N LEU A 38 -45.59 -8.31 50.49
CA LEU A 38 -44.87 -7.03 50.46
C LEU A 38 -44.89 -6.42 49.06
N ILE A 39 -44.57 -7.24 48.04
CA ILE A 39 -44.56 -6.82 46.63
C ILE A 39 -45.96 -6.43 46.14
N ARG A 40 -47.03 -7.07 46.66
CA ARG A 40 -48.44 -6.74 46.39
C ARG A 40 -49.02 -5.70 47.36
N GLY A 41 -48.18 -5.09 48.20
CA GLY A 41 -48.57 -4.08 49.15
C GLY A 41 -49.09 -2.79 48.51
N ARG A 42 -49.49 -1.83 49.35
CA ARG A 42 -50.17 -0.58 48.95
C ARG A 42 -49.50 0.22 47.81
N TYR A 43 -48.19 0.08 47.63
CA TYR A 43 -47.40 0.82 46.65
C TYR A 43 -47.09 0.06 45.36
N LYS A 44 -47.65 -1.15 45.15
CA LYS A 44 -47.38 -1.95 43.96
C LYS A 44 -47.67 -1.19 42.66
N ALA A 45 -48.81 -0.50 42.59
CA ALA A 45 -49.21 0.25 41.40
C ALA A 45 -48.24 1.40 41.08
N ASP A 46 -47.79 2.14 42.10
CA ASP A 46 -46.84 3.24 41.94
C ASP A 46 -45.45 2.72 41.52
N PHE A 47 -45.03 1.58 42.09
CA PHE A 47 -43.80 0.90 41.72
C PHE A 47 -43.84 0.42 40.27
N ASP A 48 -44.89 -0.30 39.88
CA ASP A 48 -45.08 -0.80 38.52
C ASP A 48 -45.11 0.36 37.51
N ALA A 49 -45.82 1.45 37.81
CA ALA A 49 -45.86 2.64 36.97
C ALA A 49 -44.48 3.29 36.81
N ARG A 50 -43.68 3.35 37.89
CA ARG A 50 -42.32 3.90 37.85
C ARG A 50 -41.37 2.99 37.06
N VAL A 51 -41.48 1.67 37.21
CA VAL A 51 -40.73 0.68 36.43
C VAL A 51 -41.09 0.79 34.96
N GLN A 52 -42.38 0.82 34.63
CA GLN A 52 -42.86 0.96 33.26
C GLN A 52 -42.32 2.25 32.61
N LYS A 53 -42.34 3.37 33.33
CA LYS A 53 -41.76 4.63 32.86
C LYS A 53 -40.27 4.53 32.54
N ILE A 54 -39.50 3.82 33.37
CA ILE A 54 -38.06 3.58 33.16
C ILE A 54 -37.84 2.69 31.94
N LEU A 55 -38.58 1.58 31.84
CA LEU A 55 -38.48 0.64 30.72
C LEU A 55 -38.85 1.32 29.40
N ASP A 56 -39.94 2.07 29.36
CA ASP A 56 -40.36 2.83 28.18
C ASP A 56 -39.31 3.87 27.78
N GLY A 57 -38.68 4.54 28.76
CA GLY A 57 -37.57 5.45 28.53
C GLY A 57 -36.37 4.77 27.88
N ARG A 58 -35.93 3.63 28.44
CA ARG A 58 -34.82 2.83 27.89
C ARG A 58 -35.14 2.29 26.50
N LEU A 59 -36.34 1.75 26.30
CA LEU A 59 -36.77 1.21 25.03
C LEU A 59 -36.85 2.30 23.94
N ARG A 60 -37.32 3.50 24.29
CA ARG A 60 -37.26 4.66 23.38
C ARG A 60 -35.82 5.04 23.05
N GLY A 61 -34.94 5.10 24.05
CA GLY A 61 -33.50 5.38 23.84
C GLY A 61 -32.84 4.37 22.90
N LEU A 62 -33.04 3.07 23.16
CA LEU A 62 -32.51 1.99 22.32
C LEU A 62 -33.04 2.02 20.89
N ARG A 63 -34.31 2.37 20.70
CA ARG A 63 -34.90 2.53 19.36
C ARG A 63 -34.29 3.72 18.61
N GLN A 64 -34.08 4.84 19.29
CA GLN A 64 -33.43 6.02 18.70
C GLN A 64 -31.97 5.71 18.33
N GLU A 65 -31.23 5.05 19.22
CA GLU A 65 -29.86 4.63 18.96
C GLU A 65 -29.77 3.62 17.82
N ASN A 66 -30.65 2.60 17.79
CA ASN A 66 -30.73 1.68 16.65
C ASN A 66 -31.08 2.38 15.34
N ALA A 67 -32.02 3.34 15.35
CA ALA A 67 -32.37 4.10 14.17
C ALA A 67 -31.17 4.91 13.65
N ARG A 68 -30.43 5.57 14.56
CA ARG A 68 -29.21 6.30 14.23
C ARG A 68 -28.14 5.37 13.65
N LEU A 69 -27.87 4.23 14.30
CA LEU A 69 -26.89 3.26 13.81
C LEU A 69 -27.26 2.70 12.44
N ARG A 70 -28.55 2.48 12.18
CA ARG A 70 -29.03 2.06 10.85
C ARG A 70 -28.78 3.14 9.80
N GLN A 71 -29.12 4.40 10.10
CA GLN A 71 -28.86 5.53 9.21
C GLN A 71 -27.36 5.70 8.91
N GLU A 72 -26.51 5.63 9.93
CA GLU A 72 -25.05 5.72 9.74
C GLU A 72 -24.51 4.56 8.89
N ARG A 73 -25.06 3.34 9.05
CA ARG A 73 -24.70 2.19 8.21
C ARG A 73 -25.16 2.37 6.77
N GLU A 74 -26.38 2.85 6.54
CA GLU A 74 -26.92 3.15 5.22
C GLU A 74 -26.08 4.22 4.52
N GLN A 75 -25.77 5.33 5.20
CA GLN A 75 -24.92 6.40 4.66
C GLN A 75 -23.52 5.89 4.29
N ARG A 76 -22.88 5.08 5.15
CA ARG A 76 -21.58 4.48 4.82
C ARG A 76 -21.67 3.54 3.63
N GLN A 77 -22.76 2.78 3.50
CA GLN A 77 -22.96 1.92 2.33
C GLN A 77 -23.17 2.73 1.05
N GLU A 78 -23.93 3.82 1.12
CA GLU A 78 -24.12 4.74 -0.01
C GLU A 78 -22.81 5.41 -0.43
N GLN A 79 -22.03 5.91 0.53
CA GLN A 79 -20.70 6.47 0.27
C GLN A 79 -19.76 5.44 -0.37
N ALA A 80 -19.75 4.21 0.15
CA ALA A 80 -18.95 3.13 -0.44
C ALA A 80 -19.41 2.78 -1.87
N ARG A 81 -20.72 2.79 -2.14
CA ARG A 81 -21.26 2.58 -3.50
C ARG A 81 -20.83 3.71 -4.44
N GLN A 82 -20.97 4.97 -4.01
CA GLN A 82 -20.55 6.13 -4.79
C GLN A 82 -19.04 6.11 -5.08
N ALA A 83 -18.21 5.71 -4.10
CA ALA A 83 -16.77 5.56 -4.29
C ALA A 83 -16.45 4.50 -5.37
N ILE A 84 -17.18 3.38 -5.37
CA ILE A 84 -17.01 2.32 -6.39
C ILE A 84 -17.48 2.81 -7.77
N GLU A 85 -18.61 3.51 -7.85
CA GLU A 85 -19.11 4.08 -9.11
C GLU A 85 -18.14 5.12 -9.70
N ALA A 86 -17.63 6.02 -8.86
CA ALA A 86 -16.61 6.98 -9.26
C ALA A 86 -15.31 6.30 -9.72
N MET A 87 -14.88 5.25 -9.00
CA MET A 87 -13.73 4.44 -9.42
C MET A 87 -13.96 3.74 -10.76
N ALA A 88 -15.15 3.18 -10.98
CA ALA A 88 -15.49 2.53 -12.24
C ALA A 88 -15.45 3.53 -13.42
N ALA A 89 -15.89 4.77 -13.20
CA ALA A 89 -15.78 5.84 -14.20
C ALA A 89 -14.33 6.23 -14.49
N GLN A 90 -13.43 6.14 -13.50
CA GLN A 90 -12.00 6.45 -13.64
C GLN A 90 -11.17 5.29 -14.18
N GLU A 91 -11.73 4.09 -14.36
CA GLU A 91 -11.00 2.89 -14.81
C GLU A 91 -10.21 3.16 -16.10
N GLU A 92 -10.82 3.83 -17.08
CA GLU A 92 -10.19 4.12 -18.37
C GLU A 92 -8.93 4.99 -18.22
N GLN A 93 -8.96 5.96 -17.32
CA GLN A 93 -7.82 6.85 -17.06
C GLN A 93 -6.66 6.07 -16.43
N VAL A 94 -6.94 5.22 -15.44
CA VAL A 94 -5.91 4.39 -14.79
C VAL A 94 -5.32 3.41 -15.80
N ARG A 95 -6.15 2.86 -16.69
CA ARG A 95 -5.72 1.88 -17.70
C ARG A 95 -4.77 2.45 -18.75
N GLN A 96 -4.74 3.78 -18.95
CA GLN A 96 -3.74 4.43 -19.81
C GLN A 96 -2.31 4.28 -19.25
N VAL A 97 -2.16 4.32 -17.92
CA VAL A 97 -0.87 4.18 -17.23
C VAL A 97 -0.57 2.71 -16.92
N TYR A 98 -1.58 1.96 -16.48
CA TYR A 98 -1.49 0.55 -16.11
C TYR A 98 -2.47 -0.30 -16.93
N PRO A 99 -2.05 -0.81 -18.11
CA PRO A 99 -2.94 -1.57 -19.00
C PRO A 99 -3.58 -2.82 -18.38
N GLU A 100 -2.92 -3.40 -17.37
CA GLU A 100 -3.38 -4.60 -16.65
C GLU A 100 -4.42 -4.28 -15.56
N PHE A 101 -4.68 -3.00 -15.26
CA PHE A 101 -5.58 -2.58 -14.21
C PHE A 101 -7.03 -2.99 -14.51
N ARG A 102 -7.67 -3.63 -13.53
CA ARG A 102 -9.07 -4.08 -13.57
C ARG A 102 -9.69 -3.92 -12.20
N TRP A 103 -10.52 -2.89 -11.99
CA TRP A 103 -11.05 -2.62 -10.65
C TRP A 103 -11.85 -3.81 -10.08
N GLN A 104 -12.56 -4.61 -10.90
CA GLN A 104 -13.29 -5.76 -10.37
C GLN A 104 -12.37 -6.82 -9.75
N ARG A 105 -11.19 -7.02 -10.35
CA ARG A 105 -10.18 -7.95 -9.85
C ARG A 105 -9.43 -7.37 -8.66
N GLU A 106 -9.11 -6.08 -8.70
CA GLU A 106 -8.41 -5.41 -7.60
C GLU A 106 -9.25 -5.32 -6.33
N MET A 107 -10.58 -5.25 -6.47
CA MET A 107 -11.50 -5.32 -5.33
C MET A 107 -11.50 -6.69 -4.64
N GLU A 108 -11.01 -7.77 -5.28
CA GLU A 108 -10.80 -9.05 -4.58
C GLU A 108 -9.70 -8.94 -3.51
N ASN A 109 -8.78 -7.98 -3.65
CA ASN A 109 -7.75 -7.72 -2.66
C ASN A 109 -8.29 -6.82 -1.52
N PRO A 110 -8.32 -7.31 -0.27
CA PRO A 110 -8.82 -6.53 0.87
C PRO A 110 -8.03 -5.24 1.13
N ALA A 111 -6.73 -5.20 0.81
CA ALA A 111 -5.90 -4.01 1.01
C ALA A 111 -6.33 -2.88 0.08
N PHE A 112 -6.59 -3.21 -1.19
CA PHE A 112 -7.07 -2.25 -2.18
C PHE A 112 -8.46 -1.73 -1.79
N GLY A 113 -9.39 -2.63 -1.45
CA GLY A 113 -10.75 -2.25 -1.06
C GLY A 113 -10.79 -1.31 0.17
N ARG A 114 -9.91 -1.51 1.16
CA ARG A 114 -9.81 -0.60 2.31
C ARG A 114 -9.36 0.81 1.92
N LEU A 115 -8.42 0.92 0.99
CA LEU A 115 -7.92 2.22 0.52
C LEU A 115 -9.00 2.98 -0.25
N VAL A 116 -9.71 2.31 -1.16
CA VAL A 116 -10.82 2.92 -1.92
C VAL A 116 -11.95 3.36 -0.98
N CYS A 117 -12.34 2.52 -0.02
CA CYS A 117 -13.36 2.88 0.98
C CYS A 117 -12.92 4.02 1.91
N ALA A 118 -11.61 4.22 2.13
CA ALA A 118 -11.08 5.36 2.86
C ALA A 118 -11.04 6.65 2.01
N GLY A 119 -11.48 6.60 0.75
CA GLY A 119 -11.48 7.74 -0.17
C GLY A 119 -10.15 7.97 -0.89
N VAL A 120 -9.24 7.00 -0.88
CA VAL A 120 -8.00 7.07 -1.66
C VAL A 120 -8.33 6.86 -3.13
N GLU A 121 -7.72 7.67 -3.99
CA GLU A 121 -7.91 7.62 -5.44
C GLU A 121 -7.42 6.25 -6.00
N PRO A 122 -8.11 5.67 -7.02
CA PRO A 122 -7.83 4.31 -7.50
C PRO A 122 -6.41 4.06 -8.01
N MET A 123 -5.79 5.03 -8.69
CA MET A 123 -4.40 4.93 -9.15
C MET A 123 -3.45 4.84 -7.96
N ALA A 124 -3.58 5.75 -6.98
CA ALA A 124 -2.77 5.73 -5.77
C ALA A 124 -2.95 4.43 -4.97
N ALA A 125 -4.19 3.94 -4.85
CA ALA A 125 -4.48 2.67 -4.19
C ALA A 125 -3.82 1.50 -4.90
N TYR A 126 -3.84 1.47 -6.24
CA TYR A 126 -3.21 0.43 -7.05
C TYR A 126 -1.69 0.44 -6.92
N GLU A 127 -1.07 1.63 -6.95
CA GLU A 127 0.37 1.80 -6.78
C GLU A 127 0.86 1.34 -5.42
N VAL A 128 0.12 1.60 -4.35
CA VAL A 128 0.48 1.16 -3.00
C VAL A 128 0.44 -0.37 -2.90
N VAL A 129 -0.61 -0.99 -3.46
CA VAL A 129 -0.78 -2.45 -3.42
C VAL A 129 0.25 -3.16 -4.31
N HIS A 130 0.56 -2.61 -5.49
CA HIS A 130 1.45 -3.21 -6.49
C HIS A 130 2.86 -2.61 -6.51
N ARG A 131 3.25 -1.87 -5.47
CA ARG A 131 4.52 -1.13 -5.41
C ARG A 131 5.72 -2.02 -5.76
N GLU A 132 5.80 -3.19 -5.13
CA GLU A 132 6.92 -4.11 -5.32
C GLU A 132 7.01 -4.64 -6.75
N ASP A 133 5.87 -5.01 -7.34
CA ASP A 133 5.83 -5.55 -8.70
C ASP A 133 6.14 -4.49 -9.75
N ILE A 134 5.62 -3.27 -9.57
CA ILE A 134 5.93 -2.13 -10.44
C ILE A 134 7.44 -1.85 -10.40
N LEU A 135 8.03 -1.77 -9.20
CA LEU A 135 9.47 -1.53 -9.03
C LEU A 135 10.31 -2.67 -9.62
N ARG A 136 9.92 -3.93 -9.37
CA ARG A 136 10.61 -5.11 -9.90
C ARG A 136 10.61 -5.12 -11.43
N ARG A 137 9.48 -4.80 -12.07
CA ARG A 137 9.37 -4.68 -13.54
C ARG A 137 10.23 -3.55 -14.08
N ALA A 138 10.23 -2.38 -13.43
CA ALA A 138 11.05 -1.25 -13.81
C ALA A 138 12.56 -1.59 -13.73
N MET A 139 12.99 -2.25 -12.65
CA MET A 139 14.37 -2.72 -12.49
C MET A 139 14.75 -3.78 -13.52
N ALA A 140 13.88 -4.75 -13.80
CA ALA A 140 14.14 -5.76 -14.82
C ALA A 140 14.30 -5.11 -16.20
N TYR A 141 13.49 -4.10 -16.53
CA TYR A 141 13.61 -3.35 -17.77
C TYR A 141 14.93 -2.58 -17.86
N SER A 142 15.32 -1.87 -16.79
CA SER A 142 16.58 -1.12 -16.76
C SER A 142 17.79 -2.05 -16.86
N ALA A 143 17.80 -3.16 -16.13
CA ALA A 143 18.84 -4.19 -16.21
C ALA A 143 18.98 -4.75 -17.63
N LYS A 144 17.85 -5.08 -18.28
CA LYS A 144 17.82 -5.60 -19.66
C LYS A 144 18.32 -4.56 -20.68
N ARG A 145 18.02 -3.27 -20.46
CA ARG A 145 18.52 -2.16 -21.28
C ARG A 145 20.04 -2.00 -21.12
N THR A 146 20.54 -1.99 -19.89
CA THR A 146 21.98 -1.88 -19.60
C THR A 146 22.75 -3.07 -20.16
N ALA A 147 22.25 -4.30 -20.00
CA ALA A 147 22.86 -5.50 -20.59
C ALA A 147 22.95 -5.41 -22.12
N ARG A 148 21.88 -4.95 -22.80
CA ARG A 148 21.90 -4.72 -24.25
C ARG A 148 22.88 -3.62 -24.65
N GLN A 149 22.96 -2.54 -23.88
CA GLN A 149 23.91 -1.46 -24.14
C GLN A 149 25.35 -1.93 -24.00
N ALA A 150 25.65 -2.73 -22.97
CA ALA A 150 26.96 -3.36 -22.78
C ALA A 150 27.28 -4.37 -23.90
N ALA A 151 26.32 -5.19 -24.32
CA ALA A 151 26.51 -6.10 -25.44
C ALA A 151 26.77 -5.35 -26.75
N ARG A 152 26.05 -4.25 -27.00
CA ARG A 152 26.26 -3.38 -28.16
C ARG A 152 27.63 -2.69 -28.11
N SER A 153 28.09 -2.23 -26.94
CA SER A 153 29.41 -1.62 -26.82
C SER A 153 30.51 -2.64 -27.11
N ILE A 154 30.44 -3.86 -26.57
CA ILE A 154 31.39 -4.94 -26.86
C ILE A 154 31.38 -5.32 -28.35
N ALA A 155 30.18 -5.50 -28.94
CA ALA A 155 30.06 -5.80 -30.36
C ALA A 155 30.62 -4.69 -31.26
N SER A 156 30.48 -3.42 -30.84
CA SER A 156 31.05 -2.28 -31.57
C SER A 156 32.58 -2.22 -31.47
N VAL A 157 33.16 -2.63 -30.33
CA VAL A 157 34.62 -2.76 -30.18
C VAL A 157 35.18 -3.83 -31.11
N GLY A 158 34.49 -4.97 -31.28
CA GLY A 158 34.89 -6.02 -32.23
C GLY A 158 34.66 -5.70 -33.71
N ARG A 159 33.92 -4.63 -34.03
CA ARG A 159 33.63 -4.15 -35.41
C ARG A 159 34.49 -2.98 -35.84
N ARG A 160 35.37 -2.46 -34.97
CA ARG A 160 36.35 -1.45 -35.37
C ARG A 160 37.31 -2.08 -36.38
N PRO A 161 37.53 -1.47 -37.57
CA PRO A 161 38.70 -1.80 -38.38
C PRO A 161 39.93 -1.69 -37.49
N ALA A 162 40.89 -2.60 -37.66
CA ALA A 162 42.18 -2.55 -36.97
C ALA A 162 43.02 -1.36 -37.50
N GLU A 163 42.53 -0.14 -37.34
CA GLU A 163 43.31 1.07 -37.60
C GLU A 163 44.06 1.41 -36.32
N ASN A 164 45.32 0.99 -36.30
CA ASN A 164 46.34 1.36 -35.31
C ASN A 164 45.86 1.27 -33.85
N GLY A 165 45.98 0.08 -33.26
CA GLY A 165 46.31 0.00 -31.83
C GLY A 165 47.48 0.95 -31.61
N GLY A 166 47.23 2.04 -30.88
CA GLY A 166 48.11 3.20 -30.79
C GLY A 166 49.56 2.76 -30.64
N ARG A 167 50.29 2.82 -31.75
CA ARG A 167 51.73 2.72 -31.72
C ARG A 167 52.16 4.02 -31.06
N CYS A 168 52.28 4.00 -29.74
CA CYS A 168 53.27 4.83 -29.08
C CYS A 168 54.58 4.38 -29.72
N VAL A 169 55.00 5.04 -30.81
CA VAL A 169 56.39 4.97 -31.21
C VAL A 169 57.12 5.73 -30.12
N GLY A 170 57.32 5.07 -28.98
CA GLY A 170 58.43 5.41 -28.11
C GLY A 170 59.64 5.19 -29.00
N VAL A 171 60.19 6.28 -29.54
CA VAL A 171 61.52 6.23 -30.13
C VAL A 171 62.46 6.04 -28.96
N THR A 172 62.65 4.80 -28.55
CA THR A 172 63.69 4.43 -27.62
C THR A 172 65.01 4.54 -28.37
N GLY A 173 65.82 5.53 -27.99
CA GLY A 173 67.24 5.57 -28.28
C GLY A 173 67.64 6.51 -29.41
N SER A 174 68.07 7.71 -29.05
CA SER A 174 69.28 8.28 -29.62
C SER A 174 69.92 9.17 -28.56
N ASP A 175 71.09 8.77 -28.11
CA ASP A 175 71.96 9.53 -27.21
C ASP A 175 72.10 10.97 -27.77
N PRO A 176 71.82 12.04 -27.01
CA PRO A 176 71.70 13.41 -27.53
C PRO A 176 72.95 13.92 -28.26
N ARG A 177 74.10 13.28 -28.03
CA ARG A 177 75.38 13.61 -28.69
C ARG A 177 75.50 13.06 -30.12
N GLY A 178 74.66 12.11 -30.52
CA GLY A 178 74.71 11.45 -31.84
C GLY A 178 73.75 12.03 -32.89
N LEU A 179 72.97 13.06 -32.56
CA LEU A 179 71.96 13.61 -33.46
C LEU A 179 72.61 14.38 -34.61
N THR A 180 72.22 14.05 -35.84
CA THR A 180 72.66 14.77 -37.03
C THR A 180 71.99 16.15 -37.12
N SER A 181 72.61 17.09 -37.84
CA SER A 181 72.09 18.46 -37.99
C SER A 181 70.66 18.52 -38.54
N ARG A 182 70.28 17.55 -39.38
CA ARG A 182 68.94 17.42 -39.95
C ARG A 182 67.91 16.96 -38.92
N GLU A 183 68.26 15.99 -38.09
CA GLU A 183 67.39 15.51 -37.01
C GLU A 183 67.18 16.58 -35.94
N LEU A 184 68.22 17.38 -35.64
CA LEU A 184 68.10 18.50 -34.72
C LEU A 184 67.17 19.60 -35.26
N ALA A 185 67.16 19.84 -36.57
CA ALA A 185 66.24 20.78 -37.21
C ALA A 185 64.78 20.29 -37.17
N ASP A 186 64.55 19.00 -37.35
CA ASP A 186 63.21 18.39 -37.20
C ASP A 186 62.73 18.44 -35.74
N ILE A 187 63.59 18.12 -34.77
CA ILE A 187 63.30 18.26 -33.34
C ILE A 187 62.94 19.71 -33.00
N ARG A 188 63.71 20.69 -33.49
CA ARG A 188 63.40 22.13 -33.29
C ARG A 188 62.05 22.52 -33.86
N ARG A 189 61.70 22.07 -35.07
CA ARG A 189 60.39 22.36 -35.69
C ARG A 189 59.25 21.83 -34.80
N ARG A 190 59.38 20.60 -34.33
CA ARG A 190 58.37 19.94 -33.49
C ARG A 190 58.20 20.58 -32.11
N VAL A 191 59.30 21.03 -31.49
CA VAL A 191 59.23 21.79 -30.23
C VAL A 191 58.55 23.15 -30.46
N MET A 192 58.81 23.81 -31.59
CA MET A 192 58.12 25.06 -31.96
C MET A 192 56.62 24.85 -32.21
N GLU A 193 56.21 23.67 -32.67
CA GLU A 193 54.81 23.24 -32.81
C GLU A 193 54.17 22.84 -31.46
N GLY A 194 54.94 22.89 -30.36
CA GLY A 194 54.45 22.70 -28.99
C GLY A 194 54.63 21.27 -28.44
N GLU A 195 55.30 20.38 -29.16
CA GLU A 195 55.62 19.04 -28.64
C GLU A 195 56.69 19.10 -27.56
N LYS A 196 56.43 18.44 -26.42
CA LYS A 196 57.42 18.27 -25.35
C LYS A 196 58.25 17.02 -25.61
N ILE A 197 59.53 17.21 -25.91
CA ILE A 197 60.49 16.11 -26.13
C ILE A 197 61.29 15.89 -24.85
N SER A 198 61.21 14.67 -24.31
CA SER A 198 62.07 14.19 -23.23
C SER A 198 63.08 13.20 -23.81
N PHE A 199 64.36 13.38 -23.47
CA PHE A 199 65.46 12.48 -23.84
C PHE A 199 65.80 11.53 -22.69
#